data_AF-A0A9W9FQT2-F1
#
_entry.id   AF-A0A9W9FQT2-F1
#
_cell.length_a   1.000
_cell.length_b   1.000
_cell.length_c   1.000
_cell.angle_alpha   90.00
_cell.angle_beta   90.00
_cell.angle_gamma   90.00
#
_symmetry.space_group_name_H-M   'P 1'
#
loop_
_entity.id
_entity.type
_entity.pdbx_description
1 polymer ?
#
loop_
_entity_poly.entity_id
_entity_poly.type
_entity_poly.pdbx_seq_one_letter_code
_entity_poly.pdbx_strand_id
1 'polypeptide(L)'
;MDGDTVFPYPHLPIEWMMNLWGIQHNTFIAMAREIDAPRSYDSHGQLVLNTGFIIAQQSPRTEEMFEAWKDCIHDIRYPGCSNYTDRFSHEQYAFGNWVRYDFNSTDEVVTIPCSDAMGFPGRAGEGEECQGDLLGHYTLDKDMAIQAVQRSLMRYLMQDVHREFYREYVQLGGSR
;
A
#
# COMPACT_ATOMS: atom_id res chain seq x y z
N MET A 1 1.88 -3.74 6.78
CA MET A 1 0.71 -3.06 6.22
C MET A 1 -0.02 -2.41 7.36
N ASP A 2 -0.46 -1.16 7.19
CA ASP A 2 -1.15 -0.40 8.22
C ASP A 2 -2.56 -0.95 8.47
N GLY A 3 -3.11 -0.69 9.66
CA GLY A 3 -4.43 -1.20 10.06
C GLY A 3 -5.61 -0.63 9.25
N ASP A 4 -5.39 0.45 8.51
CA ASP A 4 -6.32 1.11 7.60
C ASP A 4 -6.00 0.80 6.12
N THR A 5 -5.25 -0.26 5.84
CA THR A 5 -5.08 -0.83 4.50
C THR A 5 -5.97 -2.06 4.30
N VAL A 6 -6.60 -2.17 3.14
CA VAL A 6 -7.57 -3.24 2.84
C VAL A 6 -7.33 -3.76 1.43
N PHE A 7 -7.21 -5.08 1.29
CA PHE A 7 -7.36 -5.74 -0.01
C PHE A 7 -8.86 -5.92 -0.32
N PRO A 8 -9.45 -5.13 -1.24
CA PRO A 8 -10.86 -5.28 -1.60
C PRO A 8 -11.15 -6.62 -2.30
N TYR A 9 -10.12 -7.25 -2.84
CA TYR A 9 -10.19 -8.46 -3.64
C TYR A 9 -9.31 -9.60 -3.11
N PRO A 10 -9.54 -10.14 -1.89
CA PRO A 10 -8.69 -11.15 -1.24
C PRO A 10 -8.44 -12.43 -2.06
N HIS A 11 -9.24 -12.72 -3.08
CA HIS A 11 -9.00 -13.83 -4.01
C HIS A 11 -7.90 -13.58 -5.06
N LEU A 12 -7.46 -12.34 -5.26
CA LEU A 12 -6.39 -12.03 -6.21
C LEU A 12 -5.04 -12.45 -5.60
N PRO A 13 -4.24 -13.27 -6.29
CA PRO A 13 -2.92 -13.66 -5.81
C PRO A 13 -2.00 -12.43 -5.68
N ILE A 14 -1.27 -12.34 -4.57
CA ILE A 14 -0.29 -11.27 -4.38
C ILE A 14 0.84 -11.36 -5.41
N GLU A 15 1.20 -12.57 -5.84
CA GLU A 15 2.21 -12.82 -6.87
C GLU A 15 1.82 -12.21 -8.22
N TRP A 16 0.51 -12.19 -8.55
CA TRP A 16 0.02 -11.52 -9.75
C TRP A 16 0.20 -10.00 -9.65
N MET A 17 -0.11 -9.42 -8.48
CA MET A 17 0.11 -7.99 -8.22
C MET A 17 1.60 -7.63 -8.24
N MET A 18 2.45 -8.48 -7.64
CA MET A 18 3.91 -8.30 -7.67
C MET A 18 4.45 -8.27 -9.09
N ASN A 19 3.98 -9.17 -9.96
CA ASN A 19 4.36 -9.18 -11.37
C ASN A 19 3.84 -7.93 -12.11
N LEU A 20 2.61 -7.50 -11.84
CA LEU A 20 2.04 -6.27 -12.39
C LEU A 20 2.89 -5.02 -12.03
N TRP A 21 3.36 -4.95 -10.79
CA TRP A 21 4.17 -3.83 -10.29
C TRP A 21 5.66 -3.93 -10.65
N GLY A 22 6.08 -4.99 -11.36
CA GLY A 22 7.47 -5.17 -11.76
C GLY A 22 8.42 -5.52 -10.61
N ILE A 23 7.91 -6.16 -9.55
CA ILE A 23 8.74 -6.66 -8.45
C ILE A 23 9.54 -7.88 -8.94
N GLN A 24 10.88 -7.75 -8.94
CA GLN A 24 11.83 -8.74 -9.43
C GLN A 24 12.66 -9.32 -8.29
N HIS A 25 13.47 -10.37 -8.52
CA HIS A 25 14.25 -11.02 -7.44
C HIS A 25 15.28 -10.11 -6.78
N ASN A 26 15.73 -9.05 -7.45
CA ASN A 26 16.64 -8.02 -6.92
C ASN A 26 15.91 -6.82 -6.28
N THR A 27 14.57 -6.81 -6.25
CA THR A 27 13.80 -5.76 -5.58
C THR A 27 13.86 -5.91 -4.08
N PHE A 28 14.46 -4.95 -3.40
CA PHE A 28 14.56 -4.97 -1.95
C PHE A 28 13.26 -4.57 -1.30
N ILE A 29 12.64 -3.50 -1.82
CA ILE A 29 11.42 -2.94 -1.29
C ILE A 29 10.53 -2.39 -2.41
N ALA A 30 9.23 -2.61 -2.30
CA ALA A 30 8.21 -2.01 -3.14
C ALA A 30 7.19 -1.29 -2.26
N MET A 31 6.90 -0.05 -2.62
CA MET A 31 5.99 0.84 -1.90
C MET A 31 5.18 1.68 -2.88
N ALA A 32 3.98 2.07 -2.46
CA ALA A 32 3.13 2.85 -3.32
C ALA A 32 3.56 4.31 -3.38
N ARG A 33 3.45 4.93 -4.55
CA ARG A 33 3.65 6.38 -4.68
C ARG A 33 2.59 7.10 -3.86
N GLU A 34 2.99 8.10 -3.07
CA GLU A 34 2.05 8.97 -2.36
C GLU A 34 1.17 9.76 -3.36
N ILE A 35 0.02 10.25 -2.88
CA ILE A 35 -0.82 11.18 -3.63
C ILE A 35 0.01 12.42 -4.02
N ASP A 36 -0.10 12.82 -5.29
CA ASP A 36 0.60 14.00 -5.80
C ASP A 36 -0.03 15.28 -5.26
N ALA A 37 0.62 15.83 -4.24
CA ALA A 37 0.21 17.02 -3.52
C ALA A 37 1.45 17.86 -3.21
N PRO A 38 1.36 19.20 -3.08
CA PRO A 38 2.52 20.05 -2.79
C PRO A 38 3.32 19.63 -1.56
N ARG A 39 2.68 18.97 -0.59
CA ARG A 39 3.33 18.45 0.62
C ARG A 39 4.07 17.13 0.41
N SER A 40 3.75 16.35 -0.63
CA SER A 40 4.21 14.96 -0.83
C SER A 40 5.59 14.83 -1.49
N TYR A 41 6.33 15.94 -1.59
CA TYR A 41 7.66 15.96 -2.18
C TYR A 41 8.73 15.96 -1.09
N ASP A 42 9.78 15.18 -1.30
CA ASP A 42 10.98 15.24 -0.47
C ASP A 42 11.85 16.47 -0.80
N SER A 43 12.93 16.65 -0.04
CA SER A 43 13.89 17.75 -0.19
C SER A 43 14.65 17.76 -1.52
N HIS A 44 14.56 16.68 -2.31
CA HIS A 44 15.15 16.60 -3.65
C HIS A 44 14.11 16.75 -4.76
N GLY A 45 12.87 17.08 -4.41
CA GLY A 45 11.79 17.34 -5.36
C GLY A 45 11.19 16.07 -5.98
N GLN A 46 11.35 14.91 -5.35
CA GLN A 46 10.71 13.67 -5.77
C GLN A 46 9.51 13.37 -4.90
N LEU A 47 8.46 12.77 -5.49
CA LEU A 47 7.34 12.27 -4.70
C LEU A 47 7.83 11.18 -3.74
N VAL A 48 7.38 11.27 -2.49
CA VAL A 48 7.67 10.25 -1.47
C VAL A 48 6.88 8.96 -1.76
N LEU A 49 7.39 7.86 -1.26
CA LEU A 49 6.71 6.57 -1.26
C LEU A 49 5.98 6.39 0.07
N ASN A 50 4.74 5.94 0.02
CA ASN A 50 3.93 5.69 1.19
C ASN A 50 4.33 4.38 1.88
N THR A 51 4.48 4.44 3.20
CA THR A 51 4.99 3.35 4.04
C THR A 51 3.90 2.47 4.64
N GLY A 52 2.63 2.78 4.42
CA GLY A 52 1.51 2.00 4.95
C GLY A 52 1.34 0.63 4.29
N PHE A 53 1.90 0.44 3.09
CA PHE A 53 2.02 -0.88 2.47
C PHE A 53 3.42 -1.09 1.88
N ILE A 54 4.11 -2.10 2.39
CA ILE A 54 5.49 -2.44 2.01
C ILE A 54 5.52 -3.92 1.64
N ILE A 55 6.07 -4.22 0.47
CA ILE A 55 6.58 -5.55 0.12
C ILE A 55 8.10 -5.48 0.18
N ALA A 56 8.73 -6.33 0.98
CA ALA A 56 10.19 -6.39 1.05
C ALA A 56 10.69 -7.82 0.81
N GLN A 57 11.81 -7.95 0.10
CA GLN A 57 12.46 -9.24 -0.08
C GLN A 57 13.65 -9.39 0.84
N GLN A 58 13.79 -10.59 1.39
CA GLN A 58 14.89 -10.88 2.27
C GLN A 58 16.21 -10.99 1.48
N SER A 59 17.16 -10.11 1.81
CA SER A 59 18.54 -10.17 1.38
C SER A 59 19.44 -9.42 2.38
N PRO A 60 20.76 -9.70 2.45
CA PRO A 60 21.67 -8.93 3.29
C PRO A 60 21.64 -7.42 3.00
N ARG A 61 21.39 -7.04 1.74
CA ARG A 61 21.32 -5.64 1.33
C ARG A 61 19.98 -4.99 1.70
N THR A 62 18.89 -5.76 1.71
CA THR A 62 17.61 -5.31 2.26
C THR A 62 17.70 -5.11 3.77
N GLU A 63 18.40 -6.00 4.50
CA GLU A 63 18.69 -5.82 5.92
C GLU A 63 19.50 -4.54 6.17
N GLU A 64 20.56 -4.30 5.40
CA GLU A 64 21.34 -3.05 5.48
C GLU A 64 20.45 -1.81 5.30
N MET A 65 19.49 -1.86 4.36
CA MET A 65 18.53 -0.78 4.16
C MET A 65 17.62 -0.56 5.36
N PHE A 66 17.08 -1.63 5.95
CA PHE A 66 16.25 -1.51 7.15
C PHE A 66 17.05 -1.08 8.38
N GLU A 67 18.31 -1.47 8.51
CA GLU A 67 19.22 -0.97 9.55
C GLU A 67 19.49 0.52 9.38
N ALA A 68 19.83 0.96 8.17
CA ALA A 68 20.03 2.37 7.85
C ALA A 68 18.76 3.20 8.11
N TRP A 69 17.59 2.65 7.79
CA TRP A 69 16.31 3.30 8.04
C TRP A 69 15.97 3.38 9.54
N LYS A 70 16.19 2.29 10.29
CA LYS A 70 16.02 2.27 11.75
C LYS A 70 16.97 3.26 12.44
N ASP A 71 18.22 3.30 12.00
CA ASP A 71 19.28 4.13 12.61
C ASP A 71 19.26 5.59 12.15
N CYS A 72 18.39 5.94 11.20
CA CYS A 72 18.12 7.32 10.78
C CYS A 72 17.96 8.25 11.99
N ILE A 73 17.23 7.82 13.01
CA ILE A 73 16.93 8.65 14.19
C ILE A 73 18.14 9.00 15.05
N HIS A 74 19.27 8.31 14.83
CA HIS A 74 20.51 8.51 15.58
C HIS A 74 21.48 9.46 14.88
N ASP A 75 21.15 9.95 13.67
CA ASP A 75 22.00 10.82 12.86
C ASP A 75 23.41 10.26 12.59
N ILE A 76 23.60 8.94 12.68
CA ILE A 76 24.90 8.29 12.47
C ILE A 76 25.26 8.29 10.99
N ARG A 77 24.36 7.77 10.15
CA ARG A 77 24.53 7.69 8.69
C ARG A 77 24.01 8.94 7.99
N TYR A 78 22.94 9.54 8.52
CA TYR A 78 22.22 10.66 7.88
C TYR A 78 22.06 11.83 8.86
N PRO A 79 22.97 12.82 8.86
CA PRO A 79 22.87 13.96 9.75
C PRO A 79 21.57 14.77 9.54
N GLY A 80 20.72 14.83 10.57
CA GLY A 80 19.45 15.54 10.57
C GLY A 80 18.23 14.69 10.21
N CYS A 81 18.41 13.37 10.04
CA CYS A 81 17.34 12.42 9.83
C CYS A 81 16.49 12.22 11.10
N SER A 82 17.08 12.44 12.28
CA SER A 82 16.38 12.49 13.57
C SER A 82 15.23 13.50 13.62
N ASN A 83 15.20 14.52 12.76
CA ASN A 83 14.07 15.46 12.72
C ASN A 83 12.72 14.77 12.46
N TYR A 84 12.71 13.59 11.83
CA TYR A 84 11.50 12.83 11.56
C TYR A 84 11.03 11.97 12.74
N THR A 85 11.67 12.02 13.90
CA THR A 85 11.10 11.44 15.14
C THR A 85 9.82 12.16 15.54
N ASP A 86 9.83 13.50 15.45
CA ASP A 86 8.75 14.35 15.94
C ASP A 86 8.02 15.10 14.82
N ARG A 87 8.52 15.01 13.58
CA ARG A 87 7.88 15.61 12.41
C ARG A 87 7.11 14.56 11.63
N PHE A 88 5.84 14.86 11.40
CA PHE A 88 5.06 14.20 10.36
C PHE A 88 5.77 14.35 9.00
N SER A 89 5.84 13.32 8.14
CA SER A 89 5.20 11.99 8.23
C SER A 89 6.19 10.88 8.66
N HIS A 90 7.08 11.16 9.61
CA HIS A 90 7.97 10.18 10.24
C HIS A 90 8.78 9.30 9.27
N GLU A 91 8.62 7.98 9.36
CA GLU A 91 9.41 6.98 8.64
C GLU A 91 9.29 7.12 7.12
N GLN A 92 8.13 7.55 6.61
CA GLN A 92 7.90 7.85 5.20
C GLN A 92 8.86 8.94 4.68
N TYR A 93 9.00 10.03 5.43
CA TYR A 93 9.88 11.13 5.01
C TYR A 93 11.33 10.82 5.31
N ALA A 94 11.63 10.08 6.37
CA ALA A 94 12.97 9.55 6.61
C ALA A 94 13.45 8.69 5.42
N PHE A 95 12.60 7.78 4.93
CA PHE A 95 12.91 6.97 3.76
C PHE A 95 13.09 7.84 2.51
N GLY A 96 12.10 8.69 2.22
CA GLY A 96 12.08 9.52 1.01
C GLY A 96 13.23 10.53 0.93
N ASN A 97 13.63 11.15 2.05
CA ASN A 97 14.67 12.19 2.05
C ASN A 97 16.10 11.63 2.15
N TRP A 98 16.27 10.44 2.73
CA TRP A 98 17.58 9.92 3.09
C TRP A 98 17.79 8.51 2.53
N VAL A 99 17.08 7.52 3.07
CA VAL A 99 17.36 6.09 2.82
C VAL A 99 17.30 5.74 1.34
N ARG A 100 16.26 6.21 0.63
CA ARG A 100 16.05 5.87 -0.79
C ARG A 100 17.26 6.19 -1.68
N TYR A 101 18.03 7.21 -1.33
CA TYR A 101 19.16 7.67 -2.15
C TYR A 101 20.41 6.81 -2.02
N ASP A 102 20.52 5.99 -0.98
CA ASP A 102 21.61 5.03 -0.83
C ASP A 102 21.34 3.69 -1.54
N PHE A 103 20.07 3.39 -1.82
CA PHE A 103 19.59 2.15 -2.46
C PHE A 103 18.89 2.46 -3.78
N ASN A 104 19.62 3.11 -4.69
CA ASN A 104 19.09 3.67 -5.93
C ASN A 104 19.52 2.92 -7.20
N SER A 105 20.05 1.70 -7.07
CA SER A 105 20.37 0.87 -8.24
C SER A 105 19.06 0.41 -8.90
N THR A 106 19.17 0.00 -10.16
CA THR A 106 18.00 -0.45 -10.94
C THR A 106 17.23 -1.54 -10.21
N ASP A 107 15.92 -1.33 -10.07
CA ASP A 107 14.94 -2.23 -9.47
C ASP A 107 15.06 -2.49 -7.95
N GLU A 108 16.00 -1.85 -7.22
CA GLU A 108 16.15 -2.04 -5.76
C GLU A 108 14.94 -1.50 -4.97
N VAL A 109 14.44 -0.32 -5.38
CA VAL A 109 13.23 0.32 -4.85
C VAL A 109 12.21 0.43 -5.97
N VAL A 110 11.12 -0.32 -5.86
CA VAL A 110 10.04 -0.33 -6.86
C VAL A 110 8.89 0.54 -6.39
N THR A 111 8.43 1.42 -7.28
CA THR A 111 7.27 2.29 -7.04
C THR A 111 6.01 1.62 -7.55
N ILE A 112 5.08 1.31 -6.64
CA ILE A 112 3.74 0.85 -6.98
C ILE A 112 2.88 2.07 -7.39
N PRO A 113 2.11 2.02 -8.48
CA PRO A 113 1.22 3.11 -8.86
C PRO A 113 0.25 3.47 -7.72
N CYS A 114 0.01 4.77 -7.50
CA CYS A 114 -0.89 5.20 -6.45
C CYS A 114 -2.34 4.71 -6.71
N SER A 115 -2.75 4.60 -7.98
CA SER A 115 -4.05 4.04 -8.38
C SER A 115 -4.27 2.64 -7.83
N ASP A 116 -3.20 1.86 -7.70
CA ASP A 116 -3.28 0.45 -7.34
C ASP A 116 -3.28 0.26 -5.82
N ALA A 117 -2.51 1.08 -5.09
CA ALA A 117 -2.18 0.81 -3.68
C ALA A 117 -2.19 2.05 -2.75
N MET A 118 -2.71 3.19 -3.20
CA MET A 118 -2.91 4.38 -2.36
C MET A 118 -4.28 5.02 -2.57
N GLY A 119 -4.78 5.64 -1.50
CA GLY A 119 -6.12 6.21 -1.49
C GLY A 119 -7.20 5.13 -1.47
N PHE A 120 -8.44 5.52 -1.73
CA PHE A 120 -9.58 4.61 -1.63
C PHE A 120 -10.73 5.04 -2.56
N PRO A 121 -11.62 4.10 -2.94
CA PRO A 121 -12.72 4.43 -3.83
C PRO A 121 -13.67 5.46 -3.25
N GLY A 122 -13.99 6.49 -4.03
CA GLY A 122 -14.89 7.57 -3.63
C GLY A 122 -14.22 8.70 -2.84
N ARG A 123 -12.88 8.72 -2.78
CA ARG A 123 -12.13 9.93 -2.41
C ARG A 123 -12.50 11.07 -3.37
N ALA A 124 -12.75 12.25 -2.82
CA ALA A 124 -12.96 13.49 -3.58
C ALA A 124 -11.86 14.50 -3.26
N GLY A 125 -11.49 15.34 -4.23
CA GLY A 125 -10.45 16.36 -4.14
C GLY A 125 -9.08 15.89 -4.62
N GLU A 126 -8.03 16.37 -3.96
CA GLU A 126 -6.63 16.08 -4.31
C GLU A 126 -6.33 14.57 -4.22
N GLY A 127 -5.78 13.97 -5.28
CA GLY A 127 -5.53 12.53 -5.35
C GLY A 127 -6.72 11.67 -5.77
N GLU A 128 -7.72 12.25 -6.43
CA GLU A 128 -8.84 11.52 -7.04
C GLU A 128 -8.38 10.43 -8.03
N GLU A 129 -7.17 10.52 -8.59
CA GLU A 129 -6.60 9.47 -9.44
C GLU A 129 -6.10 8.25 -8.66
N CYS A 130 -5.86 8.40 -7.34
CA CYS A 130 -5.38 7.33 -6.47
C CYS A 130 -6.59 6.66 -5.79
N GLN A 131 -7.21 5.72 -6.51
CA GLN A 131 -8.43 5.04 -6.07
C GLN A 131 -8.16 3.81 -5.18
N GLY A 132 -6.93 3.31 -5.09
CA GLY A 132 -6.60 2.11 -4.31
C GLY A 132 -7.30 0.86 -4.83
N ASP A 133 -7.26 0.64 -6.15
CA ASP A 133 -8.02 -0.37 -6.87
C ASP A 133 -7.68 -1.81 -6.45
N LEU A 134 -6.41 -2.08 -6.13
CA LEU A 134 -5.93 -3.40 -5.71
C LEU A 134 -5.70 -3.48 -4.19
N LEU A 135 -5.31 -2.36 -3.58
CA LEU A 135 -5.20 -2.15 -2.14
C LEU A 135 -5.66 -0.73 -1.81
N GLY A 136 -6.72 -0.63 -1.01
CA GLY A 136 -7.21 0.65 -0.51
C GLY A 136 -6.47 1.06 0.76
N HIS A 137 -5.96 2.28 0.81
CA HIS A 137 -5.32 2.87 1.97
C HIS A 137 -6.13 4.07 2.49
N TYR A 138 -6.80 3.87 3.62
CA TYR A 138 -7.81 4.78 4.18
C TYR A 138 -7.24 5.82 5.16
N THR A 139 -6.15 6.49 4.76
CA THR A 139 -5.36 7.40 5.61
C THR A 139 -6.17 8.55 6.23
N LEU A 140 -7.17 9.07 5.52
CA LEU A 140 -8.00 10.20 5.96
C LEU A 140 -9.34 9.78 6.57
N ASP A 141 -9.79 8.54 6.36
CA ASP A 141 -11.09 8.05 6.83
C ASP A 141 -10.97 6.60 7.30
N LYS A 142 -10.41 6.45 8.50
CA LYS A 142 -10.09 5.13 9.07
C LYS A 142 -11.32 4.25 9.30
N ASP A 143 -12.49 4.86 9.52
CA ASP A 143 -13.74 4.12 9.70
C ASP A 143 -14.21 3.47 8.38
N MET A 144 -13.91 4.10 7.24
CA MET A 144 -14.18 3.50 5.93
C MET A 144 -13.40 2.22 5.67
N ALA A 145 -12.24 2.00 6.32
CA ALA A 145 -11.50 0.75 6.21
C ALA A 145 -12.33 -0.44 6.73
N ILE A 146 -13.00 -0.27 7.87
CA ILE A 146 -13.90 -1.29 8.44
C ILE A 146 -15.02 -1.61 7.46
N GLN A 147 -15.64 -0.57 6.89
CA GLN A 147 -16.69 -0.77 5.89
C GLN A 147 -16.18 -1.43 4.62
N ALA A 148 -14.94 -1.15 4.22
CA ALA A 148 -14.31 -1.76 3.05
C ALA A 148 -14.07 -3.26 3.27
N VAL A 149 -13.60 -3.66 4.45
CA VAL A 149 -13.50 -5.08 4.84
C VAL A 149 -14.87 -5.75 4.84
N GLN A 150 -15.90 -5.11 5.40
CA GLN A 150 -17.25 -5.64 5.36
C GLN A 150 -17.75 -5.82 3.92
N ARG A 151 -17.55 -4.82 3.05
CA ARG A 151 -17.93 -4.89 1.64
C ARG A 151 -17.17 -5.97 0.87
N SER A 152 -15.87 -6.18 1.14
CA SER A 152 -15.09 -7.23 0.48
C SER A 152 -15.66 -8.60 0.84
N LEU A 153 -15.88 -8.88 2.13
CA LEU A 153 -16.47 -10.15 2.59
C LEU A 153 -17.88 -10.37 2.03
N MET A 154 -18.75 -9.35 2.09
CA MET A 154 -20.11 -9.46 1.56
C MET A 154 -20.12 -9.77 0.06
N ARG A 155 -19.22 -9.18 -0.73
CA ARG A 155 -19.12 -9.44 -2.17
C ARG A 155 -18.93 -10.93 -2.48
N TYR A 156 -18.17 -11.66 -1.66
CA TYR A 156 -17.97 -13.10 -1.82
C TYR A 156 -19.15 -13.91 -1.28
N LEU A 157 -19.59 -13.61 -0.06
CA LEU A 157 -20.67 -14.36 0.58
C LEU A 157 -22.00 -14.25 -0.19
N MET A 158 -22.25 -13.10 -0.84
CA MET A 158 -23.49 -12.89 -1.61
C MET A 158 -23.61 -13.84 -2.80
N GLN A 159 -22.50 -14.32 -3.38
CA GLN A 159 -22.55 -15.29 -4.47
C GLN A 159 -23.07 -16.66 -3.98
N ASP A 160 -22.64 -17.09 -2.80
CA ASP A 160 -23.10 -18.33 -2.19
C ASP A 160 -24.55 -18.23 -1.71
N VAL A 161 -24.91 -17.11 -1.07
CA VAL A 161 -26.30 -16.83 -0.67
C VAL A 161 -27.23 -16.83 -1.89
N HIS A 162 -26.84 -16.20 -2.98
CA HIS A 162 -27.63 -16.19 -4.21
C HIS A 162 -27.78 -17.61 -4.80
N ARG A 163 -26.71 -18.40 -4.81
CA ARG A 163 -26.72 -19.78 -5.30
C ARG A 163 -27.66 -20.66 -4.47
N GLU A 164 -27.64 -20.52 -3.15
CA GLU A 164 -28.50 -21.29 -2.26
C GLU A 164 -29.98 -20.91 -2.46
N PHE A 165 -30.27 -19.61 -2.53
CA PHE A 165 -31.63 -19.14 -2.84
C PHE A 165 -32.14 -19.71 -4.17
N TYR A 166 -31.30 -19.72 -5.22
CA TYR A 166 -31.69 -20.28 -6.51
C TYR A 166 -31.95 -21.79 -6.44
N ARG A 167 -31.13 -22.55 -5.69
CA ARG A 167 -31.33 -23.99 -5.48
C ARG A 167 -32.63 -24.27 -4.73
N GLU A 168 -32.86 -23.59 -3.62
CA GLU A 168 -34.03 -23.83 -2.77
C GLU A 168 -35.34 -23.38 -3.42
N TYR A 169 -35.37 -22.21 -4.06
CA TYR A 169 -36.62 -21.61 -4.52
C TYR A 169 -36.89 -21.80 -6.00
N VAL A 170 -35.87 -21.88 -6.85
CA VAL A 170 -36.06 -22.01 -8.31
C VAL A 170 -35.99 -23.46 -8.77
N GLN A 171 -35.08 -24.28 -8.22
CA GLN A 171 -34.97 -25.69 -8.61
C GLN A 171 -35.92 -26.62 -7.85
N LEU A 172 -36.15 -26.38 -6.56
CA LEU A 172 -37.06 -27.21 -5.74
C LEU A 172 -38.49 -26.65 -5.66
N GLY A 173 -38.72 -25.40 -6.09
CA GLY A 173 -40.02 -24.72 -6.09
C GLY A 173 -40.93 -25.03 -7.28
N GLY A 174 -40.50 -25.87 -8.23
CA GLY A 174 -41.30 -26.30 -9.39
C GLY A 174 -42.33 -27.40 -9.11
N SER A 175 -42.66 -27.67 -7.85
CA SER A 175 -43.68 -28.65 -7.46
C SER A 175 -44.48 -28.18 -6.25
N ARG A 176 -45.26 -27.12 -6.44
CA ARG A 176 -46.51 -26.90 -5.71
C ARG A 176 -47.58 -26.39 -6.66
#